data_AF-A0A7W8YTP9-F1
#
_entry.id   AF-A0A7W8YTP9-F1
#
_cell.length_a   1.000
_cell.length_b   1.000
_cell.length_c   1.000
_cell.angle_alpha   90.00
_cell.angle_beta   90.00
_cell.angle_gamma   90.00
#
_symmetry.space_group_name_H-M   'P 1'
#
loop_
_entity.id
_entity.type
_entity.pdbx_description
1 polymer ?
#
loop_
_entity_poly.entity_id
_entity_poly.type
_entity_poly.pdbx_seq_one_letter_code
_entity_poly.pdbx_strand_id
1 'polypeptide(L)'
;MKKLIASSGGISISSNEALHVLQNQPAFMDDFNTVYDEVLKQVVKSINHLGFKLPGDADLDVLVHEITKSIRSTYKQLRKEELEICFANGIRGVYGEFMGLSVVSFEKFIIRYLASDYRIKLGKTLPKAELPSPSRELTRQDRINFAQKAYEKFKIAGSYDDLGNIIYNFLDSEKLIPFTTPEKFGILEQARQKEYQRLQNPASMEESRKFNKQIESLMSDHGHLIPKAKKIALNVFFKNLLSKETKDIPFIL
;
A
#
# COMPACT_ATOMS: atom_id res chain seq x y z
N MET A 1 -10.56 -12.41 53.76
CA MET A 1 -9.45 -13.09 53.05
C MET A 1 -9.36 -12.53 51.65
N LYS A 2 -8.16 -12.05 51.26
CA LYS A 2 -7.88 -11.25 50.07
C LYS A 2 -8.00 -12.09 48.78
N LYS A 3 -8.70 -11.56 47.78
CA LYS A 3 -8.66 -12.03 46.39
C LYS A 3 -7.32 -11.58 45.78
N LEU A 4 -6.53 -12.54 45.30
CA LEU A 4 -5.34 -12.27 44.48
C LEU A 4 -5.75 -11.59 43.18
N ILE A 5 -5.18 -10.40 42.93
CA ILE A 5 -5.20 -9.73 41.64
C ILE A 5 -3.99 -10.26 40.87
N ALA A 6 -4.24 -10.93 39.74
CA ALA A 6 -3.21 -11.28 38.78
C ALA A 6 -2.70 -9.99 38.12
N SER A 7 -1.48 -9.59 38.46
CA SER A 7 -0.80 -8.46 37.82
C SER A 7 -0.28 -8.90 36.44
N SER A 8 -1.04 -8.58 35.40
CA SER A 8 -0.51 -8.52 34.03
C SER A 8 0.46 -7.35 33.97
N GLY A 9 1.76 -7.64 34.04
CA GLY A 9 2.85 -6.69 33.83
C GLY A 9 2.90 -6.24 32.37
N GLY A 10 1.96 -5.39 31.97
CA GLY A 10 2.07 -4.56 30.79
C GLY A 10 2.95 -3.37 31.13
N ILE A 11 4.05 -3.19 30.39
CA ILE A 11 4.88 -1.99 30.47
C ILE A 11 3.98 -0.79 30.17
N SER A 12 3.73 0.03 31.19
CA SER A 12 3.01 1.29 31.08
C SER A 12 3.95 2.31 30.45
N ILE A 13 4.02 2.32 29.12
CA ILE A 13 4.55 3.47 28.39
C ILE A 13 3.46 4.54 28.44
N SER A 14 3.81 5.70 28.98
CA SER A 14 2.90 6.84 29.13
C SER A 14 2.34 7.22 27.75
N SER A 15 1.03 7.42 27.67
CA SER A 15 0.29 7.60 26.41
C SER A 15 0.65 8.87 25.61
N ASN A 16 1.61 9.68 26.08
CA ASN A 16 2.06 10.91 25.43
C ASN A 16 3.51 10.85 24.89
N GLU A 17 4.33 9.87 25.28
CA GLU A 17 5.69 9.69 24.74
C GLU A 17 5.73 8.80 23.50
N ALA A 18 4.65 8.05 23.23
CA ALA A 18 4.42 7.35 21.97
C ALA A 18 3.99 8.31 20.85
N LEU A 19 4.55 9.51 20.80
CA LEU A 19 4.37 10.46 19.70
C LEU A 19 5.09 9.90 18.48
N HIS A 20 4.35 9.05 17.78
CA HIS A 20 4.54 8.55 16.43
C HIS A 20 5.99 8.26 16.02
N VAL A 21 6.56 7.21 16.60
CA VAL A 21 7.77 6.55 16.05
C VAL A 21 7.68 6.33 14.53
N LEU A 22 6.46 6.13 13.99
CA LEU A 22 6.23 5.98 12.56
C LEU A 22 6.26 7.29 11.72
N GLN A 23 6.26 8.46 12.36
CA GLN A 23 6.48 9.77 11.70
C GLN A 23 7.96 10.04 11.43
N ASN A 24 8.86 9.37 12.14
CA ASN A 24 10.29 9.49 11.89
C ASN A 24 10.66 8.93 10.53
N GLN A 25 11.77 9.44 10.00
CA GLN A 25 12.32 8.97 8.74
C GLN A 25 12.77 7.51 8.86
N PRO A 26 12.62 6.70 7.78
CA PRO A 26 13.16 5.34 7.77
C PRO A 26 14.67 5.32 7.96
N ALA A 27 15.16 4.28 8.64
CA ALA A 27 16.58 4.14 9.00
C ALA A 27 17.51 4.11 7.77
N PHE A 28 17.03 3.71 6.59
CA PHE A 28 17.87 3.71 5.38
C PHE A 28 18.25 5.13 4.91
N MET A 29 17.50 6.16 5.32
CA MET A 29 17.78 7.56 4.99
C MET A 29 18.83 8.18 5.91
N ASP A 30 19.08 7.58 7.08
CA ASP A 30 20.18 7.96 7.95
C ASP A 30 21.53 7.48 7.38
N ASP A 31 22.61 8.10 7.85
CA ASP A 31 23.97 7.65 7.59
C ASP A 31 24.22 6.26 8.20
N PHE A 32 25.15 5.51 7.61
CA PHE A 32 25.42 4.13 8.02
C PHE A 32 25.83 4.05 9.49
N ASN A 33 26.65 4.99 9.96
CA ASN A 33 27.19 4.97 11.32
C ASN A 33 26.10 5.22 12.36
N THR A 34 25.18 6.15 12.11
CA THR A 34 24.04 6.38 13.01
C THR A 34 23.15 5.14 13.16
N VAL A 35 22.90 4.41 12.08
CA VAL A 35 22.13 3.15 12.16
C VAL A 35 22.95 2.07 12.86
N TYR A 36 24.24 1.98 12.54
CA TYR A 36 25.17 1.04 13.17
C TYR A 36 25.22 1.23 14.69
N ASP A 37 25.37 2.47 15.17
CA ASP A 37 25.45 2.78 16.60
C ASP A 37 24.17 2.38 17.35
N GLU A 38 23.00 2.61 16.74
CA GLU A 38 21.76 2.16 17.35
C GLU A 38 21.63 0.64 17.32
N VAL A 39 22.01 -0.03 16.23
CA VAL A 39 22.02 -1.49 16.17
C VAL A 39 22.96 -2.06 17.22
N LEU A 40 24.18 -1.53 17.34
CA LEU A 40 25.16 -1.93 18.35
C LEU A 40 24.57 -1.82 19.75
N LYS A 41 24.01 -0.65 20.08
CA LYS A 41 23.37 -0.38 21.37
C LYS A 41 22.26 -1.40 21.66
N GLN A 42 21.39 -1.70 20.70
CA GLN A 42 20.27 -2.63 20.91
C GLN A 42 20.72 -4.11 20.93
N VAL A 43 21.76 -4.48 20.19
CA VAL A 43 22.37 -5.82 20.23
C VAL A 43 23.04 -6.06 21.59
N VAL A 44 23.85 -5.10 22.08
CA VAL A 44 24.49 -5.17 23.40
C VAL A 44 23.45 -5.24 24.51
N LYS A 45 22.38 -4.42 24.43
CA LYS A 45 21.26 -4.49 25.36
C LYS A 45 20.60 -5.88 25.36
N SER A 46 20.43 -6.48 24.18
CA SER A 46 19.86 -7.82 24.03
C SER A 46 20.75 -8.91 24.65
N ILE A 47 22.07 -8.85 24.43
CA ILE A 47 23.07 -9.75 25.05
C ILE A 47 22.96 -9.68 26.57
N ASN A 48 22.96 -8.46 27.13
CA ASN A 48 22.91 -8.22 28.57
C ASN A 48 21.61 -8.74 29.19
N HIS A 49 20.47 -8.52 28.54
CA HIS A 49 19.17 -9.00 29.03
C HIS A 49 19.06 -10.52 29.06
N LEU A 50 19.76 -11.22 28.15
CA LEU A 50 19.80 -12.68 28.11
C LEU A 50 20.85 -13.29 29.04
N GLY A 51 21.69 -12.46 29.68
CA GLY A 51 22.79 -12.93 30.53
C GLY A 51 23.91 -13.63 29.75
N PHE A 52 24.04 -13.36 28.45
CA PHE A 52 25.08 -13.94 27.61
C PHE A 52 26.40 -13.18 27.80
N LYS A 53 27.53 -13.87 27.61
CA LYS A 53 28.84 -13.21 27.57
C LYS A 53 28.94 -12.40 26.28
N LEU A 54 29.50 -11.19 26.38
CA LEU A 54 29.76 -10.36 25.22
C LEU A 54 30.74 -11.10 24.28
N PRO A 55 30.44 -11.19 22.97
CA PRO A 55 31.40 -11.65 21.98
C PRO A 55 32.66 -10.78 21.96
N GLY A 56 33.74 -11.27 21.36
CA GLY A 56 34.90 -10.42 21.08
C GLY A 56 34.52 -9.28 20.12
N ASP A 57 35.24 -8.16 20.20
CA ASP A 57 34.91 -6.94 19.44
C ASP A 57 34.76 -7.19 17.94
N ALA A 58 35.61 -8.05 17.35
CA ALA A 58 35.53 -8.40 15.93
C ALA A 58 34.25 -9.16 15.56
N ASP A 59 33.80 -10.11 16.40
CA ASP A 59 32.58 -10.88 16.15
C ASP A 59 31.33 -10.02 16.34
N LEU A 60 31.36 -9.13 17.35
CA LEU A 60 30.29 -8.18 17.59
C LEU A 60 30.17 -7.18 16.45
N ASP A 61 31.29 -6.66 15.94
CA ASP A 61 31.34 -5.75 14.80
C ASP A 61 30.72 -6.40 13.56
N VAL A 62 31.11 -7.63 13.22
CA VAL A 62 30.53 -8.38 12.09
C VAL A 62 29.02 -8.56 12.24
N LEU A 63 28.55 -8.94 13.44
CA LEU A 63 27.13 -9.11 13.71
C LEU A 63 26.34 -7.82 13.49
N VAL A 64 26.82 -6.72 14.07
CA VAL A 64 26.17 -5.40 13.98
C VAL A 64 26.23 -4.87 12.56
N HIS A 65 27.36 -5.04 11.87
CA HIS A 65 27.55 -4.60 10.49
C HIS A 65 26.54 -5.27 9.54
N GLU A 66 26.41 -6.60 9.61
CA GLU A 66 25.49 -7.34 8.74
C GLU A 66 24.02 -6.99 9.03
N ILE A 67 23.64 -6.85 10.30
CA ILE A 67 22.28 -6.40 10.66
C ILE A 67 22.01 -4.99 10.11
N THR A 68 22.97 -4.07 10.27
CA THR A 68 22.87 -2.69 9.76
C THR A 68 22.69 -2.66 8.26
N LYS A 69 23.49 -3.46 7.54
CA LYS A 69 23.40 -3.62 6.09
C LYS A 69 22.04 -4.16 5.67
N SER A 70 21.52 -5.17 6.35
CA SER A 70 20.18 -5.72 6.09
C SER A 70 19.06 -4.70 6.36
N ILE A 71 19.17 -3.89 7.41
CA ILE A 71 18.19 -2.83 7.71
C ILE A 71 18.13 -1.80 6.58
N ARG A 72 19.28 -1.32 6.12
CA ARG A 72 19.35 -0.28 5.08
C ARG A 72 19.01 -0.80 3.69
N SER A 73 19.33 -2.06 3.37
CA SER A 73 19.10 -2.63 2.03
C SER A 73 17.75 -3.34 1.88
N THR A 74 17.41 -4.22 2.82
CA THR A 74 16.25 -5.11 2.75
C THR A 74 15.05 -4.55 3.50
N TYR A 75 15.27 -4.04 4.72
CA TYR A 75 14.18 -3.62 5.61
C TYR A 75 13.97 -2.09 5.62
N LYS A 76 13.87 -1.48 4.43
CA LYS A 76 13.74 -0.02 4.22
C LYS A 76 12.54 0.64 4.89
N GLN A 77 11.59 -0.14 5.41
CA GLN A 77 10.42 0.38 6.12
C GLN A 77 10.66 0.53 7.63
N LEU A 78 11.76 0.01 8.15
CA LEU A 78 12.11 0.05 9.56
C LEU A 78 12.76 1.40 9.90
N ARG A 79 12.35 1.97 11.02
CA ARG A 79 12.93 3.20 11.59
C ARG A 79 13.84 2.86 12.75
N LYS A 80 14.79 3.74 13.02
CA LYS A 80 15.79 3.55 14.08
C LYS A 80 15.15 3.40 15.45
N GLU A 81 14.11 4.19 15.73
CA GLU A 81 13.40 4.16 17.01
C GLU A 81 12.51 2.90 17.16
N GLU A 82 12.26 2.16 16.07
CA GLU A 82 11.55 0.87 16.13
C GLU A 82 12.47 -0.27 16.60
N LEU A 83 13.80 -0.11 16.55
CA LEU A 83 14.78 -1.17 16.85
C LEU A 83 14.70 -1.65 18.30
N GLU A 84 14.50 -0.72 19.25
CA GLU A 84 14.40 -1.07 20.67
C GLU A 84 13.23 -2.03 20.94
N ILE A 85 12.03 -1.66 20.48
CA ILE A 85 10.82 -2.49 20.69
C ILE A 85 10.95 -3.79 19.90
N CYS A 86 11.49 -3.74 18.69
CA CYS A 86 11.75 -4.91 17.86
C CYS A 86 12.63 -5.93 18.59
N PHE A 87 13.83 -5.54 19.02
CA PHE A 87 14.78 -6.49 19.60
C PHE A 87 14.34 -6.93 21.00
N ALA A 88 13.80 -6.02 21.81
CA ALA A 88 13.33 -6.35 23.16
C ALA A 88 12.15 -7.35 23.15
N ASN A 89 11.25 -7.27 22.18
CA ASN A 89 10.18 -8.26 22.03
C ASN A 89 10.68 -9.57 21.42
N GLY A 90 11.66 -9.50 20.52
CA GLY A 90 12.32 -10.65 19.92
C GLY A 90 12.96 -11.56 20.98
N ILE A 91 13.81 -11.00 21.85
CA ILE A 91 14.49 -11.78 22.90
C ILE A 91 13.53 -12.33 23.96
N ARG A 92 12.34 -11.73 24.12
CA ARG A 92 11.29 -12.22 25.03
C ARG A 92 10.40 -13.31 24.41
N GLY A 93 10.69 -13.71 23.16
CA GLY A 93 9.94 -14.76 22.46
C GLY A 93 8.58 -14.33 21.93
N VAL A 94 8.26 -13.02 21.90
CA VAL A 94 6.99 -12.51 21.36
C VAL A 94 6.84 -12.84 19.87
N TYR A 95 7.96 -12.97 19.17
CA TYR A 95 8.01 -13.23 17.72
C TYR A 95 8.25 -14.70 17.36
N GLY A 96 8.15 -15.60 18.34
CA GLY A 96 8.40 -17.02 18.20
C GLY A 96 9.65 -17.48 18.96
N GLU A 97 10.06 -18.71 18.69
CA GLU A 97 11.18 -19.35 19.37
C GLU A 97 12.51 -18.62 19.11
N PHE A 98 13.23 -18.35 20.19
CA PHE A 98 14.52 -17.68 20.15
C PHE A 98 15.65 -18.68 19.86
N MET A 99 16.33 -18.49 18.73
CA MET A 99 17.36 -19.40 18.23
C MET A 99 18.80 -18.96 18.57
N GLY A 100 18.97 -18.13 19.60
CA GLY A 100 20.26 -17.56 19.99
C GLY A 100 20.59 -16.24 19.27
N LEU A 101 21.76 -15.68 19.56
CA LEU A 101 22.21 -14.39 19.04
C LEU A 101 22.95 -14.59 17.72
N SER A 102 22.23 -14.36 16.62
CA SER A 102 22.75 -14.44 15.26
C SER A 102 22.07 -13.40 14.38
N VAL A 103 22.68 -13.05 13.25
CA VAL A 103 22.08 -12.19 12.23
C VAL A 103 20.67 -12.70 11.88
N VAL A 104 20.53 -14.01 11.69
CA VAL A 104 19.26 -14.67 11.35
C VAL A 104 18.17 -14.44 12.41
N SER A 105 18.53 -14.48 13.69
CA SER A 105 17.58 -14.22 14.78
C SER A 105 17.10 -12.77 14.78
N PHE A 106 18.00 -11.81 14.63
CA PHE A 106 17.65 -10.39 14.57
C PHE A 106 16.82 -10.04 13.32
N GLU A 107 17.14 -10.64 12.17
CA GLU A 107 16.32 -10.51 10.96
C GLU A 107 14.91 -11.07 11.15
N LYS A 108 14.78 -12.24 11.79
CA LYS A 108 13.46 -12.79 12.15
C LYS A 108 12.68 -11.85 13.06
N PHE A 109 13.32 -11.20 14.02
CA PHE A 109 12.67 -10.21 14.87
C PHE A 109 12.15 -9.03 14.05
N ILE A 110 12.95 -8.51 13.12
CA ILE A 110 12.56 -7.40 12.23
C ILE A 110 11.37 -7.81 11.37
N ILE A 111 11.43 -8.95 10.70
CA ILE A 111 10.34 -9.46 9.85
C ILE A 111 9.04 -9.57 10.66
N ARG A 112 9.11 -10.15 11.85
CA ARG A 112 7.94 -10.37 12.71
C ARG A 112 7.41 -9.08 13.31
N TYR A 113 8.27 -8.14 13.66
CA TYR A 113 7.87 -6.81 14.10
C TYR A 113 7.15 -6.05 12.97
N LEU A 114 7.70 -6.07 11.75
CA LEU A 114 7.10 -5.42 10.59
C LEU A 114 5.70 -5.98 10.27
N ALA A 115 5.49 -7.28 10.50
CA ALA A 115 4.21 -7.97 10.34
C ALA A 115 3.32 -7.95 11.60
N SER A 116 3.75 -7.33 12.70
CA SER A 116 3.02 -7.39 13.96
C SER A 116 1.76 -6.54 13.96
N ASP A 117 0.69 -7.05 14.60
CA ASP A 117 -0.54 -6.29 14.83
C ASP A 117 -0.29 -4.98 15.58
N TYR A 118 0.72 -4.97 16.46
CA TYR A 118 1.16 -3.78 17.17
C TYR A 118 1.55 -2.66 16.19
N ARG A 119 2.45 -2.98 15.24
CA ARG A 119 2.92 -2.00 14.25
C ARG A 119 1.80 -1.58 13.30
N ILE A 120 0.94 -2.51 12.89
CA ILE A 120 -0.24 -2.22 12.04
C ILE A 120 -1.19 -1.24 12.76
N LYS A 121 -1.46 -1.47 14.05
CA LYS A 121 -2.30 -0.57 14.86
C LYS A 121 -1.66 0.81 15.02
N LEU A 122 -0.35 0.86 15.28
CA LEU A 122 0.40 2.11 15.36
C LEU A 122 0.31 2.93 14.06
N GLY A 123 0.32 2.25 12.90
CA GLY A 123 0.12 2.89 11.59
C GLY A 123 -1.28 3.45 11.39
N LYS A 124 -2.31 2.81 11.95
CA LYS A 124 -3.71 3.28 11.89
C LYS A 124 -3.99 4.48 12.81
N THR A 125 -3.23 4.63 13.89
CA THR A 125 -3.34 5.76 14.80
C THR A 125 -2.63 7.02 14.31
N LEU A 126 -1.78 6.90 13.29
CA LEU A 126 -1.21 8.08 12.65
C LEU A 126 -2.34 8.91 12.03
N PRO A 127 -2.34 10.24 12.20
CA PRO A 127 -3.11 11.07 11.29
C PRO A 127 -2.66 10.70 9.89
N LYS A 128 -3.62 10.38 9.00
CA LYS A 128 -3.32 10.19 7.59
C LYS A 128 -2.54 11.43 7.20
N ALA A 129 -1.27 11.25 6.80
CA ALA A 129 -0.51 12.35 6.25
C ALA A 129 -1.43 12.99 5.22
N GLU A 130 -1.74 14.27 5.41
CA GLU A 130 -2.30 15.06 4.33
C GLU A 130 -1.22 14.97 3.26
N LEU A 131 -1.38 14.01 2.35
CA LEU A 131 -0.62 14.00 1.12
C LEU A 131 -0.78 15.44 0.63
N PRO A 132 0.32 16.18 0.38
CA PRO A 132 0.18 17.49 -0.22
C PRO A 132 -0.75 17.26 -1.39
N SER A 133 -1.92 17.92 -1.36
CA SER A 133 -2.87 17.80 -2.46
C SER A 133 -2.01 18.02 -3.70
N PRO A 134 -1.94 17.04 -4.62
CA PRO A 134 -1.01 17.11 -5.75
C PRO A 134 -1.15 18.52 -6.30
N SER A 135 -0.04 19.27 -6.34
CA SER A 135 -0.04 20.73 -6.52
C SER A 135 -1.14 21.08 -7.51
N ARG A 136 -2.18 21.77 -7.05
CA ARG A 136 -3.36 22.07 -7.86
C ARG A 136 -2.88 22.87 -9.06
N GLU A 137 -2.68 22.15 -10.15
CA GLU A 137 -2.52 22.52 -11.56
C GLU A 137 -1.52 21.58 -12.22
N LEU A 138 -1.92 20.31 -12.42
CA LEU A 138 -1.60 19.71 -13.71
C LEU A 138 -2.15 20.70 -14.74
N THR A 139 -1.29 21.24 -15.59
CA THR A 139 -1.74 22.17 -16.62
C THR A 139 -2.72 21.42 -17.53
N ARG A 140 -3.62 22.16 -18.18
CA ARG A 140 -4.49 21.58 -19.20
C ARG A 140 -3.67 20.78 -20.23
N GLN A 141 -2.45 21.25 -20.53
CA GLN A 141 -1.52 20.59 -21.44
C GLN A 141 -1.07 19.22 -20.93
N ASP A 142 -0.76 19.08 -19.65
CA ASP A 142 -0.39 17.78 -19.07
C ASP A 142 -1.54 16.78 -19.22
N ARG A 143 -2.77 17.20 -18.93
CA ARG A 143 -3.95 16.33 -19.09
C ARG A 143 -4.19 15.92 -20.54
N ILE A 144 -3.96 16.82 -21.51
CA ILE A 144 -3.98 16.49 -22.94
C ILE A 144 -2.90 15.46 -23.28
N ASN A 145 -1.66 15.68 -22.85
CA ASN A 145 -0.55 14.76 -23.10
C ASN A 145 -0.83 13.36 -22.50
N PHE A 146 -1.45 13.30 -21.32
CA PHE A 146 -1.87 12.04 -20.70
C PHE A 146 -2.97 11.35 -21.50
N ALA A 147 -3.97 12.09 -21.99
CA ALA A 147 -5.04 11.55 -22.84
C ALA A 147 -4.49 11.00 -24.17
N GLN A 148 -3.55 11.71 -24.80
CA GLN A 148 -2.88 11.25 -26.02
C GLN A 148 -2.09 9.96 -25.78
N LYS A 149 -1.28 9.89 -24.72
CA LYS A 149 -0.56 8.66 -24.35
C LYS A 149 -1.49 7.48 -24.08
N ALA A 150 -2.65 7.72 -23.49
CA ALA A 150 -3.66 6.69 -23.28
C ALA A 150 -4.26 6.19 -24.60
N TYR A 151 -4.51 7.10 -25.54
CA TYR A 151 -4.97 6.75 -26.88
C TYR A 151 -3.93 5.92 -27.65
N GLU A 152 -2.64 6.29 -27.59
CA GLU A 152 -1.56 5.49 -28.18
C GLU A 152 -1.50 4.06 -27.60
N LYS A 153 -1.64 3.94 -26.27
CA LYS A 153 -1.72 2.63 -25.61
C LYS A 153 -2.94 1.83 -26.07
N PHE A 154 -4.09 2.48 -26.24
CA PHE A 154 -5.29 1.85 -26.76
C PHE A 154 -5.09 1.32 -28.19
N LYS A 155 -4.43 2.08 -29.08
CA LYS A 155 -4.15 1.62 -30.45
C LYS A 155 -3.36 0.32 -30.49
N ILE A 156 -2.41 0.16 -29.57
CA ILE A 156 -1.57 -1.06 -29.48
C ILE A 156 -2.35 -2.22 -28.85
N ALA A 157 -3.04 -1.97 -27.73
CA ALA A 157 -3.65 -3.03 -26.91
C ALA A 157 -5.11 -3.36 -27.26
N GLY A 158 -5.80 -2.52 -28.05
CA GLY A 158 -7.23 -2.61 -28.34
C GLY A 158 -8.15 -2.31 -27.14
N SER A 159 -7.56 -2.01 -25.97
CA SER A 159 -8.27 -1.62 -24.76
C SER A 159 -7.37 -0.76 -23.86
N TYR A 160 -7.97 0.08 -23.03
CA TYR A 160 -7.29 0.93 -22.08
C TYR A 160 -7.97 0.90 -20.71
N ASP A 161 -7.17 0.84 -19.64
CA ASP A 161 -7.64 0.86 -18.26
C ASP A 161 -7.32 2.20 -17.61
N ASP A 162 -8.35 3.02 -17.42
CA ASP A 162 -8.26 4.36 -16.82
C ASP A 162 -8.37 4.27 -15.30
N LEU A 163 -7.22 4.10 -14.64
CA LEU A 163 -7.13 4.04 -13.18
C LEU A 163 -7.70 5.32 -12.55
N GLY A 164 -8.84 5.19 -11.86
CA GLY A 164 -9.53 6.32 -11.23
C GLY A 164 -10.39 7.16 -12.18
N ASN A 165 -10.58 6.75 -13.43
CA ASN A 165 -11.35 7.49 -14.45
C ASN A 165 -10.82 8.91 -14.72
N ILE A 166 -9.52 9.12 -14.57
CA ILE A 166 -8.89 10.45 -14.63
C ILE A 166 -9.08 11.04 -16.03
N ILE A 167 -8.85 10.23 -17.05
CA ILE A 167 -8.91 10.65 -18.46
C ILE A 167 -10.35 10.84 -18.89
N TYR A 168 -11.24 9.91 -18.54
CA TYR A 168 -12.66 10.06 -18.84
C TYR A 168 -13.23 11.35 -18.22
N ASN A 169 -12.96 11.59 -16.93
CA ASN A 169 -13.47 12.76 -16.23
C ASN A 169 -12.93 14.06 -16.84
N PHE A 170 -11.65 14.09 -17.22
CA PHE A 170 -11.04 15.22 -17.91
C PHE A 170 -11.76 15.50 -19.24
N LEU A 171 -11.87 14.50 -20.11
CA LEU A 171 -12.49 14.67 -21.43
C LEU A 171 -13.98 15.01 -21.34
N ASP A 172 -14.72 14.46 -20.38
CA ASP A 172 -16.14 14.78 -20.15
C ASP A 172 -16.28 16.22 -19.61
N SER A 173 -15.40 16.65 -18.70
CA SER A 173 -15.40 18.03 -18.16
C SER A 173 -15.10 19.10 -19.22
N GLU A 174 -14.23 18.78 -20.18
CA GLU A 174 -13.91 19.63 -21.33
C GLU A 174 -14.93 19.47 -22.48
N LYS A 175 -15.96 18.63 -22.31
CA LYS A 175 -16.97 18.30 -23.33
C LYS A 175 -16.38 17.74 -24.64
N LEU A 176 -15.23 17.08 -24.56
CA LEU A 176 -14.55 16.43 -25.68
C LEU A 176 -15.13 15.05 -25.99
N ILE A 177 -15.81 14.43 -25.02
CA ILE A 177 -16.57 13.20 -25.23
C ILE A 177 -18.00 13.57 -25.68
N PRO A 178 -18.45 13.13 -26.87
CA PRO A 178 -19.72 13.58 -27.44
C PRO A 178 -20.94 12.79 -26.93
N PHE A 179 -20.81 11.98 -25.88
CA PHE A 179 -21.90 11.10 -25.45
C PHE A 179 -23.08 11.89 -24.88
N THR A 180 -24.23 11.70 -25.51
CA THR A 180 -25.53 12.18 -25.04
C THR A 180 -25.97 11.42 -23.78
N THR A 181 -26.91 11.99 -23.03
CA THR A 181 -27.48 11.34 -21.83
C THR A 181 -27.98 9.92 -22.12
N PRO A 182 -28.73 9.66 -23.21
CA PRO A 182 -29.15 8.29 -23.57
C PRO A 182 -27.98 7.33 -23.83
N GLU A 183 -26.90 7.79 -24.49
CA GLU A 183 -25.72 6.95 -24.74
C GLU A 183 -24.99 6.61 -23.44
N LYS A 184 -24.89 7.56 -22.51
CA LYS A 184 -24.33 7.32 -21.17
C LYS A 184 -25.14 6.26 -20.41
N PHE A 185 -26.48 6.30 -20.50
CA PHE A 185 -27.34 5.25 -19.93
C PHE A 185 -27.15 3.90 -20.62
N GLY A 186 -27.03 3.87 -21.95
CA GLY A 186 -26.73 2.64 -22.69
C GLY A 186 -25.41 2.01 -22.26
N ILE A 187 -24.37 2.82 -22.05
CA ILE A 187 -23.07 2.34 -21.56
C ILE A 187 -23.14 1.85 -20.11
N LEU A 188 -23.94 2.51 -19.26
CA LEU A 188 -24.21 2.05 -17.90
C LEU A 188 -24.89 0.68 -17.90
N GLU A 189 -25.86 0.46 -18.79
CA GLU A 189 -26.51 -0.83 -18.97
C GLU A 189 -25.53 -1.91 -19.43
N GLN A 190 -24.65 -1.58 -20.40
CA GLN A 190 -23.59 -2.50 -20.82
C GLN A 190 -22.64 -2.87 -19.67
N ALA A 191 -22.29 -1.92 -18.81
CA ALA A 191 -21.50 -2.19 -17.61
C ALA A 191 -22.22 -3.14 -16.65
N ARG A 192 -23.52 -2.95 -16.46
CA ARG A 192 -24.36 -3.81 -15.63
C ARG A 192 -24.43 -5.24 -16.20
N GLN A 193 -24.70 -5.37 -17.50
CA GLN A 193 -24.77 -6.68 -18.17
C GLN A 193 -23.45 -7.44 -18.10
N LYS A 194 -22.31 -6.76 -18.32
CA LYS A 194 -20.99 -7.38 -18.17
C LYS A 194 -20.73 -7.85 -16.75
N GLU A 195 -21.11 -7.07 -15.75
CA GLU A 195 -20.94 -7.48 -14.36
C GLU A 195 -21.86 -8.64 -14.00
N TYR A 196 -23.11 -8.62 -14.48
CA TYR A 196 -24.04 -9.71 -14.30
C TYR A 196 -23.52 -11.02 -14.90
N GLN A 197 -22.97 -10.99 -16.12
CA GLN A 197 -22.33 -12.15 -16.76
C GLN A 197 -21.11 -12.66 -15.99
N ARG A 198 -20.27 -11.75 -15.47
CA ARG A 198 -19.12 -12.11 -14.63
C ARG A 198 -19.58 -12.84 -13.36
N LEU A 199 -20.65 -12.36 -12.74
CA LEU A 199 -21.21 -12.95 -11.53
C LEU A 199 -21.88 -14.29 -11.79
N GLN A 200 -22.51 -14.49 -12.95
CA GLN A 200 -23.09 -15.79 -13.34
C GLN A 200 -22.04 -16.88 -13.56
N ASN A 201 -20.81 -16.50 -13.92
CA ASN A 201 -19.68 -17.42 -14.10
C ASN A 201 -18.55 -17.10 -13.08
N PRO A 202 -18.77 -17.36 -11.78
CA PRO A 202 -17.82 -17.01 -10.75
C PRO A 202 -16.53 -17.84 -10.89
N ALA A 203 -15.37 -17.21 -10.69
CA ALA A 203 -14.08 -17.87 -10.80
C ALA A 203 -13.74 -18.71 -9.55
N SER A 204 -14.52 -18.57 -8.46
CA SER A 204 -14.35 -19.33 -7.23
C SER A 204 -15.65 -19.53 -6.44
N MET A 205 -15.65 -20.55 -5.57
CA MET A 205 -16.74 -20.84 -4.62
C MET A 205 -17.02 -19.70 -3.63
N GLU A 206 -16.02 -18.86 -3.32
CA GLU A 206 -16.20 -17.71 -2.43
C GLU A 206 -16.95 -16.56 -3.12
N GLU A 207 -16.69 -16.35 -4.41
CA GLU A 207 -17.43 -15.40 -5.25
C GLU A 207 -18.90 -15.82 -5.41
N SER A 208 -19.16 -17.12 -5.59
CA SER A 208 -20.53 -17.66 -5.65
C SER A 208 -21.35 -17.40 -4.39
N ARG A 209 -20.72 -17.33 -3.21
CA ARG A 209 -21.43 -17.04 -1.94
C ARG A 209 -21.75 -15.55 -1.76
N LYS A 210 -20.96 -14.67 -2.36
CA LYS A 210 -21.18 -13.21 -2.37
C LYS A 210 -22.16 -12.77 -3.46
N PHE A 211 -22.48 -13.67 -4.40
CA PHE A 211 -23.35 -13.50 -5.57
C PHE A 211 -24.71 -12.84 -5.26
N ASN A 212 -25.52 -13.41 -4.35
CA ASN A 212 -26.88 -12.90 -4.09
C ASN A 212 -26.88 -11.46 -3.56
N LYS A 213 -25.94 -11.12 -2.67
CA LYS A 213 -25.79 -9.76 -2.13
C LYS A 213 -25.29 -8.76 -3.17
N GLN A 214 -24.45 -9.21 -4.10
CA GLN A 214 -23.92 -8.37 -5.18
C GLN A 214 -24.94 -8.13 -6.30
N ILE A 215 -25.84 -9.09 -6.58
CA ILE A 215 -26.94 -8.88 -7.52
C ILE A 215 -27.96 -7.89 -6.98
N GLU A 216 -28.35 -7.99 -5.70
CA GLU A 216 -29.25 -7.02 -5.07
C GLU A 216 -28.66 -5.60 -5.08
N SER A 217 -27.36 -5.45 -4.83
CA SER A 217 -26.70 -4.14 -4.91
C SER A 217 -26.59 -3.61 -6.34
N LEU A 218 -26.41 -4.48 -7.34
CA LEU A 218 -26.42 -4.08 -8.77
C LEU A 218 -27.77 -3.54 -9.25
N MET A 219 -28.87 -4.02 -8.64
CA MET A 219 -30.23 -3.59 -8.94
C MET A 219 -30.64 -2.31 -8.19
N SER A 220 -30.03 -2.03 -7.04
CA SER A 220 -30.42 -0.92 -6.15
C SER A 220 -29.44 0.26 -6.12
N ASP A 221 -28.14 0.05 -6.39
CA ASP A 221 -27.11 1.08 -6.33
C ASP A 221 -26.26 1.13 -7.61
N HIS A 222 -26.21 2.31 -8.23
CA HIS A 222 -25.40 2.56 -9.43
C HIS A 222 -23.96 3.01 -9.11
N GLY A 223 -23.65 3.31 -7.84
CA GLY A 223 -22.35 3.81 -7.39
C GLY A 223 -21.18 2.94 -7.83
N HIS A 224 -21.32 1.62 -7.74
CA HIS A 224 -20.28 0.66 -8.12
C HIS A 224 -20.15 0.45 -9.64
N LEU A 225 -21.19 0.80 -10.41
CA LEU A 225 -21.23 0.65 -11.86
C LEU A 225 -20.65 1.86 -12.59
N ILE A 226 -20.72 3.05 -11.99
CA ILE A 226 -20.22 4.29 -12.60
C ILE A 226 -18.75 4.18 -13.04
N PRO A 227 -17.80 3.69 -12.21
CA PRO A 227 -16.41 3.54 -12.65
C PRO A 227 -16.26 2.59 -13.85
N LYS A 228 -17.03 1.51 -13.89
CA LYS A 228 -16.98 0.53 -14.99
C LYS A 228 -17.60 1.10 -16.27
N ALA A 229 -18.70 1.83 -16.14
CA ALA A 229 -19.35 2.51 -17.25
C ALA A 229 -18.41 3.55 -17.87
N LYS A 230 -17.70 4.35 -17.06
CA LYS A 230 -16.71 5.32 -17.53
C LYS A 230 -15.56 4.66 -18.30
N LYS A 231 -15.05 3.54 -17.80
CA LYS A 231 -14.05 2.72 -18.52
C LYS A 231 -14.57 2.25 -19.88
N ILE A 232 -15.79 1.70 -19.95
CA ILE A 232 -16.39 1.25 -21.21
C ILE A 232 -16.55 2.46 -22.16
N ALA A 233 -17.07 3.57 -21.65
CA ALA A 233 -17.31 4.79 -22.41
C ALA A 233 -16.01 5.32 -23.05
N LEU A 234 -14.91 5.38 -22.28
CA LEU A 234 -13.61 5.82 -22.80
C LEU A 234 -13.11 4.91 -23.93
N ASN A 235 -13.25 3.59 -23.78
CA ASN A 235 -12.85 2.64 -24.82
C ASN A 235 -13.72 2.75 -26.07
N VAL A 236 -15.03 2.97 -25.92
CA VAL A 236 -15.95 3.25 -27.05
C VAL A 236 -15.53 4.53 -27.76
N PHE A 237 -15.19 5.58 -27.01
CA PHE A 237 -14.71 6.84 -27.57
C PHE A 237 -13.42 6.65 -28.37
N PHE A 238 -12.41 6.00 -27.80
CA PHE A 238 -11.16 5.70 -28.51
C PHE A 238 -11.36 4.82 -29.73
N LYS A 239 -12.25 3.83 -29.68
CA LYS A 239 -12.61 3.03 -30.85
C LYS A 239 -13.24 3.86 -31.96
N ASN A 240 -14.13 4.79 -31.60
CA ASN A 240 -14.75 5.71 -32.55
C ASN A 240 -13.73 6.68 -33.15
N LEU A 241 -12.77 7.17 -32.37
CA LEU A 241 -11.66 7.98 -32.86
C LEU A 241 -10.80 7.21 -33.85
N LEU A 242 -10.38 6.00 -33.50
CA LEU A 242 -9.57 5.15 -34.38
C LEU A 242 -10.27 4.87 -35.71
N SER A 243 -11.59 4.61 -35.65
CA SER A 243 -12.41 4.39 -36.85
C SER A 243 -12.51 5.64 -37.74
N LYS A 244 -12.44 6.84 -37.17
CA LYS A 244 -12.42 8.11 -37.90
C LYS A 244 -11.03 8.42 -38.47
N GLU A 245 -9.95 8.20 -37.71
CA GLU A 245 -8.57 8.36 -38.21
C GLU A 245 -8.27 7.46 -39.41
N THR A 246 -8.80 6.24 -39.43
CA THR A 246 -8.66 5.33 -40.58
C THR A 246 -9.43 5.78 -41.82
N LYS A 247 -10.33 6.77 -41.70
CA LYS A 247 -11.20 7.24 -42.79
C LYS A 247 -10.89 8.66 -43.26
N ASP A 248 -10.40 9.56 -42.41
CA ASP A 248 -9.82 10.88 -42.76
C ASP A 248 -9.18 11.56 -41.53
N ILE A 249 -7.96 12.12 -41.71
CA ILE A 249 -7.14 13.02 -40.86
C ILE A 249 -6.81 12.55 -39.41
N PRO A 250 -5.52 12.58 -38.98
CA PRO A 250 -5.09 12.18 -37.63
C PRO A 250 -5.73 13.01 -36.51
N PHE A 251 -5.93 12.39 -35.35
CA PHE A 251 -6.46 13.04 -34.15
C PHE A 251 -5.48 14.09 -33.61
N ILE A 252 -5.83 15.36 -33.77
CA ILE A 252 -5.13 16.51 -33.20
C ILE A 252 -6.11 17.20 -32.23
N LEU A 253 -5.75 17.23 -30.93
CA LEU A 253 -6.47 17.93 -29.86
C LEU A 253 -5.97 19.36 -29.68
#